data_AF-A0A061J453-F1
#
_entry.id   AF-A0A061J453-F1
#
_cell.length_a   1.000
_cell.length_b   1.000
_cell.length_c   1.000
_cell.angle_alpha   90.00
_cell.angle_beta   90.00
_cell.angle_gamma   90.00
#
_symmetry.space_group_name_H-M   'P 1'
#
loop_
_entity.id
_entity.type
_entity.pdbx_description
1 polymer ?
#
loop_
_entity_poly.entity_id
_entity_poly.type
_entity_poly.pdbx_seq_one_letter_code
_entity_poly.pdbx_strand_id
1 'polypeptide(L)'
;MAIAEEQYYIKAQLLEHLVELVADKFRIIGQTEDENKPFGRIQDVQKKSFQETSAIKDSKRRLKQRCEDDLKNLHDAIQKADLEDAEAMKLFATQKEKSEKFVQENLDKQDEAWRRIQELERVLQRLGTERFEEVKRRIEENDREEKRKVEYQQFLDVCGQHKKLLELSVYNCDLAMRCIGMLEELVAEGCSAIKSRHDKTNEELGDLRLQVHQEYLEAFRRLYRTLGQLVYKKEKRLEEIDRNIRTTHIQLEFAIETFDPNAKKHSDAKKELYKLRAQVEEELEMLKDKMAQSLEMFGPTEDALNQAGIEFVHPAEEVEDGNLTRRSKMVEYRAHLAKQEEVKIAAEREELKRSKTLQSRQYRGKTVQQITQ
;
A
#
# COMPACT_ATOMS: atom_id res chain seq x y z
N MET A 1 -7.60 -36.09 -39.62
CA MET A 1 -6.48 -35.83 -38.69
C MET A 1 -6.04 -34.37 -38.70
N ALA A 2 -5.82 -33.73 -39.85
CA ALA A 2 -5.40 -32.32 -39.95
C ALA A 2 -6.30 -31.33 -39.18
N ILE A 3 -7.63 -31.43 -39.34
CA ILE A 3 -8.60 -30.55 -38.65
C ILE A 3 -8.49 -30.67 -37.12
N ALA A 4 -8.29 -31.88 -36.59
CA ALA A 4 -8.17 -32.09 -35.15
C ALA A 4 -6.87 -31.48 -34.62
N GLU A 5 -5.77 -31.59 -35.35
CA GLU A 5 -4.47 -31.02 -35.00
C GLU A 5 -4.51 -29.48 -34.99
N GLU A 6 -5.09 -28.87 -36.02
CA GLU A 6 -5.30 -27.43 -36.12
C GLU A 6 -6.09 -26.86 -34.94
N GLN A 7 -7.15 -27.55 -34.51
CA GLN A 7 -7.95 -27.16 -33.33
C GLN A 7 -7.13 -27.19 -32.04
N TYR A 8 -6.15 -28.10 -31.90
CA TYR A 8 -5.26 -28.12 -30.75
C TYR A 8 -4.28 -26.94 -30.76
N TYR A 9 -3.79 -26.51 -31.93
CA TYR A 9 -2.93 -25.34 -32.05
C TYR A 9 -3.68 -24.04 -31.73
N ILE A 10 -4.90 -23.87 -32.26
CA ILE A 10 -5.76 -22.73 -31.91
C ILE A 10 -6.03 -22.72 -30.41
N LYS A 11 -6.34 -23.88 -29.82
CA LYS A 11 -6.54 -24.00 -28.38
C LYS A 11 -5.29 -23.62 -27.57
N ALA A 12 -4.10 -24.03 -28.01
CA ALA A 12 -2.85 -23.65 -27.36
C ALA A 12 -2.63 -22.13 -27.40
N GLN A 13 -2.84 -21.49 -28.56
CA GLN A 13 -2.72 -20.04 -28.71
C GLN A 13 -3.70 -19.26 -27.81
N LEU A 14 -4.96 -19.70 -27.74
CA LEU A 14 -5.95 -19.09 -26.86
C LEU A 14 -5.58 -19.24 -25.38
N LEU A 15 -4.96 -20.36 -25.01
CA LEU A 15 -4.50 -20.60 -23.64
C LEU A 15 -3.22 -19.81 -23.32
N GLU A 16 -2.31 -19.62 -24.28
CA GLU A 16 -1.15 -18.71 -24.16
C GLU A 16 -1.64 -17.29 -23.86
N HIS A 17 -2.61 -16.80 -24.64
CA HIS A 17 -3.19 -15.48 -24.41
C HIS A 17 -3.93 -15.36 -23.07
N LEU A 18 -4.62 -16.43 -22.65
CA LEU A 18 -5.25 -16.44 -21.33
C LEU A 18 -4.22 -16.32 -20.20
N VAL A 19 -3.09 -17.02 -20.30
CA VAL A 19 -2.00 -16.93 -19.31
C VAL A 19 -1.41 -15.52 -19.28
N GLU A 20 -1.22 -14.87 -20.42
CA GLU A 20 -0.79 -13.47 -20.50
C GLU A 20 -1.78 -12.52 -19.82
N LEU A 21 -3.08 -12.68 -20.06
CA LEU A 21 -4.12 -11.86 -19.45
C LEU A 21 -4.18 -12.03 -17.93
N VAL A 22 -3.96 -13.25 -17.42
CA VAL A 22 -3.86 -13.50 -15.98
C VAL A 22 -2.57 -12.87 -15.43
N ALA A 23 -1.46 -12.93 -16.17
CA ALA A 23 -0.21 -12.28 -15.78
C ALA A 23 -0.35 -10.75 -15.67
N ASP A 24 -1.12 -10.13 -16.58
CA ASP A 24 -1.43 -8.70 -16.53
C ASP A 24 -2.16 -8.27 -15.24
N LYS A 25 -2.91 -9.18 -14.59
CA LYS A 25 -3.52 -8.89 -13.28
C LYS A 25 -2.47 -8.64 -12.21
N PHE A 26 -1.35 -9.35 -12.20
CA PHE A 26 -0.24 -9.09 -11.27
C PHE A 26 0.34 -7.69 -11.45
N ARG A 27 0.43 -7.20 -12.70
CA ARG A 27 0.90 -5.85 -12.98
C ARG A 27 -0.03 -4.80 -12.36
N ILE A 28 -1.34 -4.97 -12.50
CA ILE A 28 -2.34 -4.04 -11.93
C ILE A 28 -2.29 -4.05 -10.40
N ILE A 29 -2.18 -5.23 -9.80
CA ILE A 29 -2.01 -5.40 -8.35
C ILE A 29 -0.74 -4.66 -7.87
N GLY A 30 0.40 -4.87 -8.55
CA GLY A 30 1.66 -4.18 -8.24
C GLY A 30 1.57 -2.66 -8.34
N GLN A 31 0.85 -2.13 -9.33
CA GLN A 31 0.60 -0.68 -9.44
C GLN A 31 -0.20 -0.15 -8.25
N THR A 32 -1.22 -0.90 -7.82
CA THR A 32 -2.05 -0.52 -6.66
C THR A 32 -1.24 -0.58 -5.36
N GLU A 33 -0.32 -1.53 -5.22
CA GLU A 33 0.62 -1.60 -4.11
C GLU A 33 1.56 -0.39 -4.06
N ASP A 34 2.10 0.02 -5.20
CA ASP A 34 2.95 1.20 -5.31
C ASP A 34 2.20 2.49 -4.97
N GLU A 35 0.95 2.62 -5.41
CA GLU A 35 0.07 3.73 -5.04
C GLU A 35 -0.29 3.73 -3.54
N ASN A 36 -0.41 2.56 -2.91
CA ASN A 36 -0.74 2.44 -1.49
C ASN A 36 0.48 2.66 -0.57
N LYS A 37 1.69 2.45 -1.07
CA LYS A 37 2.96 2.51 -0.32
C LYS A 37 3.21 3.79 0.48
N PRO A 38 2.90 5.00 -0.01
CA PRO A 38 3.13 6.24 0.73
C PRO A 38 2.35 6.32 2.05
N PHE A 39 1.20 5.65 2.14
CA PHE A 39 0.34 5.68 3.32
C PHE A 39 0.88 4.83 4.49
N GLY A 40 1.84 3.94 4.24
CA GLY A 40 2.49 3.14 5.30
C GLY A 40 3.23 3.97 6.35
N ARG A 41 3.56 5.25 6.04
CA ARG A 41 4.21 6.19 6.96
C ARG A 41 3.27 7.23 7.57
N ILE A 42 1.95 7.05 7.46
CA ILE A 42 0.98 8.02 7.94
C ILE A 42 1.11 8.28 9.46
N GLN A 43 1.53 7.27 10.24
CA GLN A 43 1.79 7.45 11.67
C GLN A 43 2.96 8.39 11.97
N ASP A 44 3.94 8.51 11.08
CA ASP A 44 5.04 9.45 11.24
C ASP A 44 4.58 10.89 11.02
N VAL A 45 3.63 11.10 10.11
CA VAL A 45 2.96 12.39 9.90
C VAL A 45 2.18 12.78 11.16
N GLN A 46 1.43 11.85 11.75
CA GLN A 46 0.73 12.06 13.02
C GLN A 46 1.71 12.47 14.14
N LYS A 47 2.82 11.72 14.30
CA LYS A 47 3.84 12.03 15.31
C LYS A 47 4.45 13.42 15.14
N LYS A 48 4.79 13.81 13.90
CA LYS A 48 5.33 15.16 13.61
C LYS A 48 4.32 16.25 13.92
N SER A 49 3.07 16.06 13.51
CA SER A 49 1.99 17.01 13.82
C SER A 49 1.81 17.16 15.33
N PHE A 50 1.85 16.07 16.10
CA PHE A 50 1.73 16.12 17.56
C PHE A 50 2.94 16.80 18.24
N GLN A 51 4.14 16.65 17.69
CA GLN A 51 5.31 17.38 18.18
C GLN A 51 5.15 18.90 17.97
N GLU A 52 4.66 19.31 16.80
CA GLU A 52 4.39 20.73 16.50
C GLU A 52 3.27 21.30 17.38
N THR A 53 2.15 20.59 17.54
CA THR A 53 1.03 21.04 18.39
C THR A 53 1.45 21.11 19.86
N SER A 54 2.26 20.16 20.34
CA SER A 54 2.82 20.20 21.69
C SER A 54 3.69 21.44 21.91
N ALA A 55 4.56 21.78 20.96
CA ALA A 55 5.39 22.98 21.06
C ALA A 55 4.55 24.27 21.11
N ILE A 56 3.46 24.33 20.33
CA ILE A 56 2.54 25.47 20.33
C ILE A 56 1.77 25.54 21.66
N LYS A 57 1.26 24.41 22.18
CA LYS A 57 0.59 24.35 23.49
C LYS A 57 1.49 24.84 24.61
N ASP A 58 2.74 24.38 24.65
CA ASP A 58 3.70 24.81 25.67
C ASP A 58 3.97 26.32 25.60
N SER A 59 4.12 26.86 24.39
CA SER A 59 4.29 28.30 24.17
C SER A 59 3.08 29.11 24.67
N LYS A 60 1.85 28.66 24.34
CA LYS A 60 0.61 29.32 24.78
C LYS A 60 0.39 29.19 26.28
N ARG A 61 0.72 28.06 26.89
CA ARG A 61 0.67 27.84 28.34
C ARG A 61 1.59 28.80 29.08
N ARG A 62 2.84 28.94 28.61
CA ARG A 62 3.81 29.90 29.18
C ARG A 62 3.38 31.35 29.01
N LEU A 63 2.76 31.70 27.88
CA LEU A 63 2.24 33.05 27.67
C LEU A 63 1.05 33.33 28.60
N LYS A 64 0.10 32.40 28.69
CA LYS A 64 -1.04 32.51 29.61
C LYS A 64 -0.57 32.72 31.05
N GLN A 65 0.35 31.88 31.52
CA GLN A 65 0.86 31.97 32.87
C GLN A 65 1.54 33.32 33.17
N ARG A 66 2.33 33.85 32.23
CA ARG A 66 2.89 35.21 32.36
C ARG A 66 1.82 36.28 32.44
N CYS A 67 0.79 36.22 31.60
CA CYS A 67 -0.32 37.18 31.65
C CYS A 67 -1.14 37.07 32.95
N GLU A 68 -1.32 35.87 33.49
CA GLU A 68 -2.00 35.65 34.78
C GLU A 68 -1.17 36.21 35.94
N ASP A 69 0.16 36.01 35.92
CA ASP A 69 1.07 36.59 36.90
C ASP A 69 1.08 38.13 36.81
N ASP A 70 1.12 38.69 35.61
CA ASP A 70 1.06 40.14 35.38
C ASP A 70 -0.27 40.73 35.83
N LEU A 71 -1.40 40.05 35.57
CA LEU A 71 -2.72 40.47 36.06
C LEU A 71 -2.76 40.52 37.58
N LYS A 72 -2.17 39.51 38.25
CA LYS A 72 -2.07 39.48 39.70
C LYS A 72 -1.23 40.64 40.23
N ASN A 73 -0.05 40.86 39.65
CA ASN A 73 0.83 41.98 40.02
C ASN A 73 0.14 43.34 39.84
N LEU A 74 -0.65 43.49 38.77
CA LEU A 74 -1.42 44.71 38.52
C LEU A 74 -2.51 44.92 39.57
N HIS A 75 -3.18 43.84 39.96
CA HIS A 75 -4.20 43.86 41.01
C HIS A 75 -3.60 44.31 42.34
N ASP A 76 -2.45 43.73 42.71
CA ASP A 76 -1.71 44.08 43.92
C ASP A 76 -1.24 45.55 43.89
N ALA A 77 -0.81 46.05 42.71
CA ALA A 77 -0.40 47.44 42.53
C ALA A 77 -1.56 48.44 42.66
N ILE A 78 -2.71 48.14 42.07
CA ILE A 78 -3.93 48.95 42.22
C ILE A 78 -4.34 48.98 43.70
N GLN A 79 -4.41 47.82 44.35
CA GLN A 79 -4.81 47.74 45.76
C GLN A 79 -3.85 48.53 46.67
N LYS A 80 -2.55 48.50 46.39
CA LYS A 80 -1.56 49.29 47.11
C LYS A 80 -1.77 50.80 46.89
N ALA A 81 -2.00 51.22 45.65
CA ALA A 81 -2.27 52.63 45.32
C ALA A 81 -3.56 53.13 45.99
N ASP A 82 -4.62 52.31 46.05
CA ASP A 82 -5.87 52.63 46.73
C ASP A 82 -5.67 52.84 48.23
N LEU A 83 -4.82 52.02 48.87
CA LEU A 83 -4.47 52.18 50.29
C LEU A 83 -3.65 53.44 50.55
N GLU A 84 -2.65 53.72 49.71
CA GLU A 84 -1.82 54.92 49.81
C GLU A 84 -2.65 56.21 49.59
N ASP A 85 -3.61 56.20 48.66
CA ASP A 85 -4.54 57.31 48.44
C ASP A 85 -5.44 57.55 49.65
N ALA A 86 -6.00 56.49 50.23
CA ALA A 86 -6.84 56.57 51.42
C ALA A 86 -6.08 57.15 52.64
N GLU A 87 -4.82 56.76 52.83
CA GLU A 87 -3.97 57.31 53.90
C GLU A 87 -3.63 58.78 53.68
N ALA A 88 -3.29 59.16 52.44
CA ALA A 88 -2.99 60.55 52.08
C ALA A 88 -4.22 61.47 52.25
N MET A 89 -5.40 61.03 51.82
CA MET A 89 -6.66 61.77 52.04
C MET A 89 -6.93 62.01 53.52
N LYS A 90 -6.69 61.00 54.37
CA LYS A 90 -6.88 61.10 55.81
C LYS A 90 -5.90 62.08 56.46
N LEU A 91 -4.64 62.07 56.03
CA LEU A 91 -3.62 63.03 56.47
C LEU A 91 -4.00 64.47 56.09
N PHE A 92 -4.41 64.68 54.84
CA PHE A 92 -4.85 65.99 54.34
C PHE A 92 -6.06 66.51 55.12
N ALA A 93 -7.09 65.68 55.34
CA ALA A 93 -8.27 66.05 56.12
C ALA A 93 -7.91 66.48 57.55
N THR A 94 -6.97 65.77 58.18
CA THR A 94 -6.51 66.07 59.54
C THR A 94 -5.72 67.39 59.60
N GLN A 95 -4.87 67.66 58.60
CA GLN A 95 -4.14 68.94 58.52
C GLN A 95 -5.07 70.13 58.23
N LYS A 96 -6.03 69.95 57.33
CA LYS A 96 -7.05 70.95 57.01
C LYS A 96 -7.87 71.33 58.24
N GLU A 97 -8.34 70.35 59.03
CA GLU A 97 -9.11 70.60 60.24
C GLU A 97 -8.29 71.36 61.31
N LYS A 98 -7.00 71.01 61.46
CA LYS A 98 -6.09 71.75 62.36
C LYS A 98 -5.88 73.19 61.89
N SER A 99 -5.73 73.40 60.58
CA SER A 99 -5.59 74.74 59.98
C SER A 99 -6.85 75.58 60.18
N GLU A 100 -8.04 75.01 59.96
CA GLU A 100 -9.33 75.69 60.15
C GLU A 100 -9.56 76.08 61.62
N LYS A 101 -9.23 75.21 62.57
CA LYS A 101 -9.28 75.52 64.01
C LYS A 101 -8.33 76.65 64.39
N PHE A 102 -7.11 76.65 63.85
CA PHE A 102 -6.13 77.72 64.11
C PHE A 102 -6.61 79.07 63.56
N VAL A 103 -7.22 79.10 62.37
CA VAL A 103 -7.81 80.31 61.80
C VAL A 103 -8.94 80.85 62.67
N GLN A 104 -9.81 79.96 63.17
CA GLN A 104 -10.94 80.35 64.02
C GLN A 104 -10.48 80.87 65.39
N GLU A 105 -9.53 80.18 66.04
CA GLU A 105 -8.96 80.63 67.31
C GLU A 105 -8.18 81.95 67.19
N ASN A 106 -7.61 82.23 66.01
CA ASN A 106 -6.94 83.50 65.73
C ASN A 106 -7.96 84.63 65.56
N LEU A 107 -9.08 84.36 64.88
CA LEU A 107 -10.22 85.28 64.75
C LEU A 107 -10.78 85.70 66.12
N ASP A 108 -11.01 84.74 67.01
CA ASP A 108 -11.56 85.02 68.35
C ASP A 108 -10.60 85.87 69.21
N LYS A 109 -9.28 85.70 69.03
CA LYS A 109 -8.24 86.52 69.69
C LYS A 109 -8.09 87.93 69.08
N GLN A 110 -8.47 88.13 67.81
CA GLN A 110 -8.42 89.43 67.14
C GLN A 110 -9.47 90.42 67.69
N ASP A 111 -10.64 89.93 68.08
CA ASP A 111 -11.69 90.75 68.72
C ASP A 111 -11.28 91.25 70.10
N GLU A 112 -10.45 90.49 70.82
CA GLU A 112 -9.89 90.89 72.11
C GLU A 112 -8.76 91.92 71.98
N ALA A 113 -8.01 91.86 70.87
CA ALA A 113 -6.91 92.76 70.54
C ALA A 113 -7.35 94.17 70.07
N TRP A 114 -8.61 94.37 69.66
CA TRP A 114 -9.17 95.70 69.36
C TRP A 114 -9.00 96.70 70.52
N ARG A 115 -8.87 96.20 71.76
CA ARG A 115 -8.58 97.02 72.96
C ARG A 115 -7.10 97.39 73.12
N ARG A 116 -6.18 96.84 72.33
CA ARG A 116 -4.70 96.96 72.45
C ARG A 116 -4.04 97.78 71.31
N ILE A 117 -4.84 98.44 70.48
CA ILE A 117 -4.51 98.94 69.13
C ILE A 117 -3.30 99.89 68.97
N GLN A 118 -2.87 100.63 70.00
CA GLN A 118 -1.71 101.52 69.85
C GLN A 118 -0.35 100.79 69.85
N GLU A 119 -0.28 99.58 70.40
CA GLU A 119 0.93 98.74 70.38
C GLU A 119 1.03 97.87 69.10
N LEU A 120 -0.09 97.76 68.35
CA LEU A 120 -0.29 96.76 67.29
C LEU A 120 0.30 97.13 65.92
N GLU A 121 0.72 98.38 65.68
CA GLU A 121 1.26 98.80 64.38
C GLU A 121 2.59 98.08 64.04
N ARG A 122 3.46 97.88 65.03
CA ARG A 122 4.71 97.09 64.86
C ARG A 122 4.48 95.57 64.79
N VAL A 123 3.34 95.10 65.28
CA VAL A 123 2.95 93.68 65.27
C VAL A 123 2.25 93.31 63.95
N LEU A 124 1.55 94.26 63.32
CA LEU A 124 0.89 94.13 62.01
C LEU A 124 1.85 93.74 60.87
N GLN A 125 3.09 94.27 60.86
CA GLN A 125 4.09 93.86 59.87
C GLN A 125 4.54 92.40 60.04
N ARG A 126 4.70 91.93 61.29
CA ARG A 126 5.06 90.53 61.57
C ARG A 126 3.91 89.56 61.22
N LEU A 127 2.69 89.87 61.63
CA LEU A 127 1.50 89.09 61.29
C LEU A 127 1.20 89.08 59.79
N GLY A 128 1.52 90.17 59.07
CA GLY A 128 1.43 90.21 57.61
C GLY A 128 2.42 89.26 56.93
N THR A 129 3.60 89.08 57.52
CA THR A 129 4.63 88.14 57.05
C THR A 129 4.22 86.69 57.34
N GLU A 130 3.73 86.40 58.55
CA GLU A 130 3.23 85.08 58.94
C GLU A 130 2.01 84.65 58.12
N ARG A 131 1.07 85.57 57.86
CA ARG A 131 -0.08 85.31 56.97
C ARG A 131 0.37 85.03 55.54
N PHE A 132 1.38 85.74 55.04
CA PHE A 132 1.90 85.52 53.70
C PHE A 132 2.59 84.15 53.57
N GLU A 133 3.41 83.78 54.55
CA GLU A 133 4.08 82.48 54.60
C GLU A 133 3.08 81.32 54.68
N GLU A 134 2.01 81.46 55.48
CA GLU A 134 0.99 80.42 55.63
C GLU A 134 0.09 80.31 54.39
N VAL A 135 -0.26 81.42 53.74
CA VAL A 135 -0.97 81.39 52.44
C VAL A 135 -0.11 80.70 51.38
N LYS A 136 1.20 80.97 51.36
CA LYS A 136 2.14 80.31 50.44
C LYS A 136 2.20 78.80 50.71
N ARG A 137 2.32 78.38 51.96
CA ARG A 137 2.31 76.97 52.36
C ARG A 137 1.02 76.26 51.92
N ARG A 138 -0.13 76.91 52.11
CA ARG A 138 -1.44 76.38 51.71
C ARG A 138 -1.58 76.22 50.20
N ILE A 139 -1.06 77.17 49.41
CA ILE A 139 -1.03 77.06 47.95
C ILE A 139 -0.15 75.86 47.53
N GLU A 140 1.04 75.72 48.12
CA GLU A 140 1.95 74.62 47.82
C GLU A 140 1.41 73.23 48.22
N GLU A 141 0.64 73.13 49.30
CA GLU A 141 -0.04 71.89 49.69
C GLU A 141 -1.22 71.58 48.77
N ASN A 142 -2.01 72.58 48.39
CA ASN A 142 -3.15 72.39 47.49
C ASN A 142 -2.69 71.99 46.07
N ASP A 143 -1.61 72.60 45.57
CA ASP A 143 -1.01 72.23 44.28
C ASP A 143 -0.42 70.81 44.31
N ARG A 144 0.15 70.37 45.43
CA ARG A 144 0.63 68.99 45.61
C ARG A 144 -0.51 67.99 45.61
N GLU A 145 -1.59 68.29 46.32
CA GLU A 145 -2.77 67.42 46.37
C GLU A 145 -3.46 67.31 45.01
N GLU A 146 -3.58 68.41 44.27
CA GLU A 146 -4.22 68.38 42.96
C GLU A 146 -3.39 67.60 41.93
N LYS A 147 -2.05 67.73 41.97
CA LYS A 147 -1.15 66.89 41.17
C LYS A 147 -1.31 65.40 41.49
N ARG A 148 -1.35 65.05 42.78
CA ARG A 148 -1.52 63.67 43.24
C ARG A 148 -2.81 63.03 42.71
N LYS A 149 -3.93 63.74 42.75
CA LYS A 149 -5.22 63.26 42.21
C LYS A 149 -5.15 62.99 40.72
N VAL A 150 -4.54 63.90 39.96
CA VAL A 150 -4.37 63.74 38.51
C VAL A 150 -3.48 62.55 38.19
N GLU A 151 -2.37 62.38 38.90
CA GLU A 151 -1.44 61.26 38.73
C GLU A 151 -2.11 59.90 39.06
N TYR A 152 -2.88 59.83 40.15
CA TYR A 152 -3.61 58.62 40.53
C TYR A 152 -4.69 58.26 39.49
N GLN A 153 -5.46 59.23 39.01
CA GLN A 153 -6.46 58.98 37.96
C GLN A 153 -5.80 58.48 36.66
N GLN A 154 -4.69 59.09 36.25
CA GLN A 154 -3.92 58.64 35.08
C GLN A 154 -3.39 57.21 35.26
N PHE A 155 -2.91 56.87 36.46
CA PHE A 155 -2.48 55.52 36.78
C PHE A 155 -3.64 54.51 36.66
N LEU A 156 -4.82 54.82 37.20
CA LEU A 156 -5.99 53.95 37.09
C LEU A 156 -6.43 53.73 35.64
N ASP A 157 -6.44 54.80 34.83
CA ASP A 157 -6.83 54.71 33.42
C ASP A 157 -5.89 53.79 32.63
N VAL A 158 -4.57 53.95 32.81
CA VAL A 158 -3.55 53.12 32.16
C VAL A 158 -3.64 51.67 32.64
N CYS A 159 -3.76 51.44 33.95
CA CYS A 159 -3.92 50.10 34.51
C CYS A 159 -5.20 49.43 34.03
N GLY A 160 -6.31 50.17 33.95
CA GLY A 160 -7.59 49.67 33.46
C GLY A 160 -7.52 49.24 31.99
N GLN A 161 -6.82 50.00 31.14
CA GLN A 161 -6.58 49.61 29.76
C GLN A 161 -5.67 48.37 29.66
N HIS A 162 -4.58 48.35 30.42
CA HIS A 162 -3.63 47.24 30.40
C HIS A 162 -4.28 45.93 30.89
N LYS A 163 -5.07 46.00 31.96
CA LYS A 163 -5.87 44.88 32.47
C LYS A 163 -6.76 44.27 31.38
N LYS A 164 -7.54 45.09 30.67
CA LYS A 164 -8.43 44.62 29.59
C LYS A 164 -7.65 43.89 28.49
N LEU A 165 -6.48 44.40 28.10
CA LEU A 165 -5.64 43.78 27.09
C LEU A 165 -5.07 42.43 27.54
N LEU A 166 -4.67 42.32 28.82
CA LEU A 166 -4.20 41.07 29.40
C LEU A 166 -5.34 40.04 29.49
N GLU A 167 -6.53 40.43 29.94
CA GLU A 167 -7.71 39.57 29.97
C GLU A 167 -8.07 39.04 28.57
N LEU A 168 -8.06 39.89 27.56
CA LEU A 168 -8.25 39.47 26.16
C LEU A 168 -7.17 38.50 25.70
N SER A 169 -5.91 38.72 26.11
CA SER A 169 -4.79 37.84 25.75
C SER A 169 -4.91 36.46 26.37
N VAL A 170 -5.33 36.38 27.64
CA VAL A 170 -5.63 35.10 28.32
C VAL A 170 -6.77 34.38 27.61
N TYR A 171 -7.87 35.08 27.31
CA TYR A 171 -9.00 34.52 26.58
C TYR A 171 -8.58 33.96 25.20
N ASN A 172 -7.78 34.71 24.45
CA ASN A 172 -7.26 34.28 23.16
C ASN A 172 -6.34 33.06 23.27
N CYS A 173 -5.53 32.96 24.34
CA CYS A 173 -4.71 31.78 24.60
C CYS A 173 -5.58 30.55 24.89
N ASP A 174 -6.65 30.69 25.67
CA ASP A 174 -7.58 29.60 25.96
C ASP A 174 -8.35 29.14 24.72
N LEU A 175 -8.73 30.08 23.84
CA LEU A 175 -9.34 29.74 22.57
C LEU A 175 -8.34 28.99 21.67
N ALA A 176 -7.10 29.47 21.58
CA ALA A 176 -6.05 28.82 20.79
C ALA A 176 -5.78 27.39 21.29
N MET A 177 -5.68 27.16 22.60
CA MET A 177 -5.49 25.82 23.17
C MET A 177 -6.64 24.87 22.81
N ARG A 178 -7.89 25.34 22.84
CA ARG A 178 -9.06 24.55 22.41
C ARG A 178 -8.99 24.20 20.92
N CYS A 179 -8.69 25.18 20.06
CA CYS A 179 -8.53 24.93 18.62
C CYS A 179 -7.40 23.94 18.32
N ILE A 180 -6.28 24.00 19.05
CA ILE A 180 -5.19 23.03 18.89
C ILE A 180 -5.65 21.63 19.30
N GLY A 181 -6.43 21.50 20.38
CA GLY A 181 -7.01 20.21 20.78
C GLY A 181 -7.90 19.60 19.69
N MET A 182 -8.79 20.40 19.10
CA MET A 182 -9.63 19.94 17.99
C MET A 182 -8.81 19.54 16.75
N LEU A 183 -7.71 20.26 16.45
CA LEU A 183 -6.81 19.89 15.35
C LEU A 183 -6.09 18.57 15.62
N GLU A 184 -5.65 18.32 16.85
CA GLU A 184 -5.04 17.04 17.22
C GLU A 184 -6.01 15.87 17.07
N GLU A 185 -7.25 16.04 17.52
CA GLU A 185 -8.31 15.03 17.35
C GLU A 185 -8.56 14.74 15.87
N LEU A 186 -8.74 15.79 15.06
CA LEU A 186 -8.95 15.66 13.62
C LEU A 186 -7.77 14.97 12.91
N VAL A 187 -6.53 15.32 13.27
CA VAL A 187 -5.34 14.65 12.74
C VAL A 187 -5.26 13.20 13.20
N ALA A 188 -5.61 12.91 14.45
CA ALA A 188 -5.59 11.55 14.99
C ALA A 188 -6.61 10.65 14.30
N GLU A 189 -7.86 11.12 14.16
CA GLU A 189 -8.93 10.41 13.47
C GLU A 189 -8.59 10.22 11.99
N GLY A 190 -8.12 11.29 11.32
CA GLY A 190 -7.71 11.23 9.92
C GLY A 190 -6.58 10.24 9.66
N CYS A 191 -5.52 10.27 10.47
CA CYS A 191 -4.39 9.33 10.34
C CYS A 191 -4.81 7.90 10.67
N SER A 192 -5.68 7.69 11.66
CA SER A 192 -6.19 6.37 12.02
C SER A 192 -7.08 5.78 10.93
N ALA A 193 -7.94 6.59 10.32
CA ALA A 193 -8.77 6.18 9.19
C ALA A 193 -7.94 5.81 7.96
N ILE A 194 -6.91 6.62 7.63
CA ILE A 194 -5.98 6.32 6.54
C ILE A 194 -5.22 5.03 6.82
N LYS A 195 -4.72 4.84 8.05
CA LYS A 195 -4.02 3.60 8.43
C LYS A 195 -4.93 2.38 8.29
N SER A 196 -6.15 2.45 8.83
CA SER A 196 -7.11 1.35 8.73
C SER A 196 -7.43 1.00 7.27
N ARG A 197 -7.57 2.01 6.39
CA ARG A 197 -7.74 1.77 4.95
C ARG A 197 -6.50 1.15 4.32
N HIS A 198 -5.31 1.66 4.64
CA HIS A 198 -4.05 1.13 4.12
C HIS A 198 -3.86 -0.35 4.49
N ASP A 199 -4.08 -0.69 5.77
CA ASP A 199 -3.95 -2.05 6.29
C ASP A 199 -4.97 -2.98 5.60
N LYS A 200 -6.23 -2.55 5.49
CA LYS A 200 -7.29 -3.30 4.79
C LYS A 200 -6.98 -3.50 3.31
N THR A 201 -6.51 -2.47 2.62
CA THR A 201 -6.12 -2.58 1.21
C THR A 201 -4.93 -3.55 1.03
N ASN A 202 -3.96 -3.56 1.94
CA ASN A 202 -2.86 -4.53 1.87
C ASN A 202 -3.34 -5.97 2.07
N GLU A 203 -4.28 -6.20 2.99
CA GLU A 203 -4.90 -7.51 3.20
C GLU A 203 -5.65 -7.95 1.94
N GLU A 204 -6.52 -7.10 1.39
CA GLU A 204 -7.27 -7.37 0.16
C GLU A 204 -6.36 -7.61 -1.05
N LEU A 205 -5.26 -6.85 -1.19
CA LEU A 205 -4.26 -7.05 -2.24
C LEU A 205 -3.50 -8.37 -2.07
N GLY A 206 -3.21 -8.78 -0.84
CA GLY A 206 -2.61 -10.08 -0.53
C GLY A 206 -3.52 -11.23 -0.96
N ASP A 207 -4.80 -11.15 -0.59
CA ASP A 207 -5.81 -12.14 -0.97
C ASP A 207 -6.01 -12.20 -2.48
N LEU A 208 -6.12 -11.04 -3.14
CA LEU A 208 -6.29 -10.97 -4.59
C LEU A 208 -5.07 -11.53 -5.32
N ARG A 209 -3.86 -11.26 -4.85
CA ARG A 209 -2.63 -11.80 -5.42
C ARG A 209 -2.61 -13.33 -5.34
N LEU A 210 -3.01 -13.89 -4.20
CA LEU A 210 -3.11 -15.34 -4.01
C LEU A 210 -4.16 -15.95 -4.96
N GLN A 211 -5.32 -15.31 -5.12
CA GLN A 211 -6.33 -15.73 -6.07
C GLN A 211 -5.81 -15.72 -7.51
N VAL A 212 -5.08 -14.68 -7.93
CA VAL A 212 -4.49 -14.61 -9.27
C VAL A 212 -3.45 -15.72 -9.47
N HIS A 213 -2.64 -16.07 -8.47
CA HIS A 213 -1.74 -17.23 -8.55
C HIS A 213 -2.48 -18.56 -8.74
N GLN A 214 -3.61 -18.76 -8.06
CA GLN A 214 -4.45 -19.95 -8.26
C GLN A 214 -5.08 -19.98 -9.66
N GLU A 215 -5.59 -18.85 -10.16
CA GLU A 215 -6.09 -18.72 -11.52
C GLU A 215 -5.00 -18.98 -12.57
N TYR A 216 -3.79 -18.46 -12.31
CA TYR A 216 -2.62 -18.67 -13.17
C TYR A 216 -2.26 -20.16 -13.22
N LEU A 217 -2.22 -20.84 -12.07
CA LEU A 217 -2.01 -22.30 -12.00
C LEU A 217 -3.04 -23.05 -12.86
N GLU A 218 -4.33 -22.70 -12.79
CA GLU A 218 -5.35 -23.36 -13.60
C GLU A 218 -5.17 -23.13 -15.10
N ALA A 219 -4.90 -21.88 -15.50
CA ALA A 219 -4.67 -21.53 -16.90
C ALA A 219 -3.42 -22.22 -17.44
N PHE A 220 -2.33 -22.15 -16.68
CA PHE A 220 -1.06 -22.81 -16.98
C PHE A 220 -1.23 -24.34 -17.08
N ARG A 221 -1.91 -24.99 -16.14
CA ARG A 221 -2.20 -26.43 -16.17
C ARG A 221 -2.91 -26.82 -17.48
N ARG A 222 -3.90 -26.04 -17.91
CA ARG A 222 -4.62 -26.30 -19.18
C ARG A 222 -3.71 -26.11 -20.39
N LEU A 223 -2.89 -25.07 -20.40
CA LEU A 223 -1.92 -24.80 -21.46
C LEU A 223 -0.89 -25.92 -21.55
N TYR A 224 -0.20 -26.21 -20.45
CA TYR A 224 0.88 -27.19 -20.35
C TYR A 224 0.40 -28.59 -20.75
N ARG A 225 -0.81 -28.98 -20.34
CA ARG A 225 -1.43 -30.25 -20.75
C ARG A 225 -1.77 -30.30 -22.24
N THR A 226 -2.15 -29.17 -22.83
CA THR A 226 -2.47 -29.07 -24.26
C THR A 226 -1.20 -29.14 -25.10
N LEU A 227 -0.14 -28.43 -24.70
CA LEU A 227 1.18 -28.49 -25.32
C LEU A 227 1.79 -29.90 -25.19
N GLY A 228 1.74 -30.52 -24.01
CA GLY A 228 2.21 -31.88 -23.80
C GLY A 228 1.49 -32.93 -24.67
N GLN A 229 0.20 -32.71 -24.96
CA GLN A 229 -0.54 -33.53 -25.92
C GLN A 229 -0.07 -33.35 -27.36
N LEU A 230 0.22 -32.12 -27.76
CA LEU A 230 0.76 -31.82 -29.09
C LEU A 230 2.16 -32.43 -29.26
N VAL A 231 3.05 -32.22 -28.28
CA VAL A 231 4.39 -32.81 -28.25
C VAL A 231 4.32 -34.33 -28.39
N TYR A 232 3.52 -35.01 -27.55
CA TYR A 232 3.37 -36.47 -27.62
C TYR A 232 2.88 -36.95 -28.99
N LYS A 233 1.90 -36.25 -29.59
CA LYS A 233 1.38 -36.61 -30.93
C LYS A 233 2.43 -36.39 -32.02
N LYS A 234 3.21 -35.31 -31.94
CA LYS A 234 4.30 -35.02 -32.89
C LYS A 234 5.44 -36.03 -32.77
N GLU A 235 5.82 -36.40 -31.56
CA GLU A 235 6.80 -37.48 -31.33
C GLU A 235 6.34 -38.81 -31.95
N LYS A 236 5.05 -39.17 -31.79
CA LYS A 236 4.51 -40.37 -32.45
C LYS A 236 4.44 -40.27 -33.96
N ARG A 237 4.12 -39.10 -34.50
CA ARG A 237 4.16 -38.84 -35.95
C ARG A 237 5.58 -38.94 -36.49
N LEU A 238 6.57 -38.43 -35.76
CA LEU A 238 7.99 -38.54 -36.11
C LEU A 238 8.45 -40.01 -36.11
N GLU A 239 8.12 -40.77 -35.06
CA GLU A 239 8.37 -42.21 -34.98
C GLU A 239 7.76 -42.98 -36.16
N GLU A 240 6.55 -42.60 -36.60
CA GLU A 240 5.87 -43.20 -37.74
C GLU A 240 6.54 -42.83 -39.07
N ILE A 241 6.92 -41.57 -39.27
CA ILE A 241 7.68 -41.12 -40.44
C ILE A 241 9.02 -41.88 -40.51
N ASP A 242 9.73 -42.04 -39.40
CA ASP A 242 10.99 -42.80 -39.36
C ASP A 242 10.80 -44.29 -39.70
N ARG A 243 9.67 -44.90 -39.32
CA ARG A 243 9.30 -46.27 -39.75
C ARG A 243 8.98 -46.32 -41.24
N ASN A 244 8.26 -45.33 -41.77
CA ASN A 244 7.91 -45.23 -43.18
C ASN A 244 9.16 -45.02 -44.04
N ILE A 245 10.12 -44.21 -43.58
CA ILE A 245 11.42 -44.02 -44.23
C ILE A 245 12.17 -45.34 -44.29
N ARG A 246 12.26 -46.09 -43.17
CA ARG A 246 12.89 -47.41 -43.14
C ARG A 246 12.22 -48.41 -44.08
N THR A 247 10.89 -48.47 -44.06
CA THR A 247 10.13 -49.39 -44.91
C THR A 247 10.29 -49.05 -46.39
N THR A 248 10.17 -47.76 -46.75
CA THR A 248 10.38 -47.27 -48.12
C THR A 248 11.80 -47.51 -48.58
N HIS A 249 12.79 -47.38 -47.69
CA HIS A 249 14.18 -47.69 -48.00
C HIS A 249 14.39 -49.16 -48.33
N ILE A 250 13.82 -50.09 -47.54
CA ILE A 250 13.90 -51.53 -47.84
C ILE A 250 13.23 -51.84 -49.18
N GLN A 251 12.06 -51.26 -49.46
CA GLN A 251 11.37 -51.42 -50.74
C GLN A 251 12.18 -50.87 -51.91
N LEU A 252 12.88 -49.76 -51.71
CA LEU A 252 13.78 -49.18 -52.71
C LEU A 252 14.95 -50.12 -53.01
N GLU A 253 15.64 -50.64 -51.99
CA GLU A 253 16.76 -51.57 -52.17
C GLU A 253 16.30 -52.83 -52.92
N PHE A 254 15.18 -53.43 -52.51
CA PHE A 254 14.62 -54.60 -53.18
C PHE A 254 14.25 -54.31 -54.65
N ALA A 255 13.60 -53.17 -54.92
CA ALA A 255 13.26 -52.75 -56.27
C ALA A 255 14.50 -52.51 -57.15
N ILE A 256 15.60 -52.02 -56.58
CA ILE A 256 16.89 -51.88 -57.28
C ILE A 256 17.47 -53.26 -57.61
N GLU A 257 17.50 -54.18 -56.64
CA GLU A 257 18.02 -55.55 -56.82
C GLU A 257 17.21 -56.37 -57.84
N THR A 258 15.89 -56.17 -57.91
CA THR A 258 15.01 -56.87 -58.86
C THR A 258 14.81 -56.13 -60.19
N PHE A 259 15.52 -55.01 -60.42
CA PHE A 259 15.35 -54.14 -61.60
C PHE A 259 13.89 -53.69 -61.84
N ASP A 260 13.13 -53.47 -60.76
CA ASP A 260 11.73 -53.01 -60.83
C ASP A 260 11.69 -51.53 -61.29
N PRO A 261 10.94 -51.19 -62.35
CA PRO A 261 10.77 -49.81 -62.82
C PRO A 261 10.27 -48.82 -61.75
N ASN A 262 9.65 -49.30 -60.66
CA ASN A 262 9.14 -48.48 -59.58
C ASN A 262 10.22 -47.98 -58.60
N ALA A 263 11.48 -48.40 -58.72
CA ALA A 263 12.57 -47.93 -57.84
C ALA A 263 12.65 -46.40 -57.76
N LYS A 264 12.43 -45.69 -58.86
CA LYS A 264 12.42 -44.21 -58.87
C LYS A 264 11.31 -43.63 -57.98
N LYS A 265 10.12 -44.23 -57.96
CA LYS A 265 9.00 -43.77 -57.12
C LYS A 265 9.31 -43.92 -55.63
N HIS A 266 9.94 -45.02 -55.23
CA HIS A 266 10.36 -45.22 -53.82
C HIS A 266 11.47 -44.25 -53.41
N SER A 267 12.37 -43.90 -54.33
CA SER A 267 13.41 -42.88 -54.10
C SER A 267 12.82 -41.48 -53.89
N ASP A 268 11.87 -41.07 -54.74
CA ASP A 268 11.19 -39.77 -54.61
C ASP A 268 10.31 -39.73 -53.35
N ALA A 269 9.58 -40.80 -53.04
CA ALA A 269 8.81 -40.92 -51.80
C ALA A 269 9.69 -40.83 -50.54
N LYS A 270 10.88 -41.46 -50.56
CA LYS A 270 11.87 -41.37 -49.47
C LYS A 270 12.34 -39.92 -49.27
N LYS A 271 12.60 -39.16 -50.34
CA LYS A 271 12.97 -37.73 -50.25
C LYS A 271 11.86 -36.88 -49.63
N GLU A 272 10.61 -37.07 -50.05
CA GLU A 272 9.47 -36.35 -49.48
C GLU A 272 9.25 -36.70 -47.99
N LEU A 273 9.44 -37.96 -47.60
CA LEU A 273 9.40 -38.36 -46.19
C LEU A 273 10.51 -37.69 -45.36
N TYR A 274 11.73 -37.50 -45.89
CA TYR A 274 12.77 -36.75 -45.19
C TYR A 274 12.43 -35.27 -45.02
N LYS A 275 11.82 -34.62 -46.03
CA LYS A 275 11.34 -33.24 -45.90
C LYS A 275 10.27 -33.13 -44.82
N LEU A 276 9.30 -34.05 -44.83
CA LEU A 276 8.25 -34.09 -43.83
C LEU A 276 8.80 -34.36 -42.42
N ARG A 277 9.81 -35.24 -42.31
CA ARG A 277 10.52 -35.50 -41.05
C ARG A 277 11.15 -34.22 -40.50
N ALA A 278 11.90 -33.49 -41.32
CA ALA A 278 12.55 -32.24 -40.91
C ALA A 278 11.52 -31.18 -40.45
N GLN A 279 10.41 -31.03 -41.19
CA GLN A 279 9.33 -30.11 -40.81
C GLN A 279 8.70 -30.49 -39.45
N VAL A 280 8.39 -31.77 -39.24
CA VAL A 280 7.79 -32.23 -37.98
C VAL A 280 8.78 -32.13 -36.81
N GLU A 281 10.07 -32.32 -37.07
CA GLU A 281 11.15 -32.17 -36.09
C GLU A 281 11.31 -30.70 -35.64
N GLU A 282 11.26 -29.75 -36.58
CA GLU A 282 11.26 -28.31 -36.27
C GLU A 282 10.03 -27.89 -35.47
N GLU A 283 8.83 -28.32 -35.88
CA GLU A 283 7.59 -28.06 -35.13
C GLU A 283 7.60 -28.66 -33.73
N LEU A 284 8.22 -29.84 -33.56
CA LEU A 284 8.37 -30.49 -32.27
C LEU A 284 9.30 -29.70 -31.35
N GLU A 285 10.43 -29.21 -31.88
CA GLU A 285 11.38 -28.41 -31.10
C GLU A 285 10.74 -27.09 -30.64
N MET A 286 10.04 -26.39 -31.54
CA MET A 286 9.29 -25.18 -31.17
C MET A 286 8.28 -25.42 -30.04
N LEU A 287 7.59 -26.56 -30.04
CA LEU A 287 6.65 -26.91 -28.97
C LEU A 287 7.36 -27.21 -27.64
N LYS A 288 8.54 -27.83 -27.69
CA LYS A 288 9.35 -28.08 -26.48
C LYS A 288 9.89 -26.78 -25.89
N ASP A 289 10.40 -25.88 -26.72
CA ASP A 289 10.86 -24.56 -26.31
C ASP A 289 9.73 -23.76 -25.64
N LYS A 290 8.52 -23.77 -26.24
CA LYS A 290 7.33 -23.16 -25.65
C LYS A 290 6.97 -23.74 -24.28
N MET A 291 7.06 -25.07 -24.12
CA MET A 291 6.83 -25.71 -22.83
C MET A 291 7.89 -25.32 -21.79
N ALA A 292 9.16 -25.25 -22.18
CA ALA A 292 10.25 -24.84 -21.30
C ALA A 292 10.08 -23.39 -20.81
N GLN A 293 9.79 -22.46 -21.74
CA GLN A 293 9.52 -21.05 -21.41
C GLN A 293 8.29 -20.90 -20.51
N SER A 294 7.20 -21.62 -20.81
CA SER A 294 5.99 -21.56 -19.98
C SER A 294 6.25 -22.08 -18.56
N LEU A 295 7.15 -23.07 -18.40
CA LEU A 295 7.52 -23.61 -17.10
C LEU A 295 8.37 -22.61 -16.29
N GLU A 296 9.32 -21.94 -16.94
CA GLU A 296 10.13 -20.88 -16.30
C GLU A 296 9.23 -19.73 -15.80
N MET A 297 8.27 -19.31 -16.62
CA MET A 297 7.29 -18.26 -16.26
C MET A 297 6.35 -18.68 -15.13
N PHE A 298 6.15 -19.99 -14.90
CA PHE A 298 5.35 -20.51 -13.81
C PHE A 298 6.09 -20.51 -12.46
N GLY A 299 7.43 -20.54 -12.45
CA GLY A 299 8.24 -20.62 -11.23
C GLY A 299 7.84 -19.64 -10.12
N PRO A 300 7.64 -18.33 -10.39
CA PRO A 300 7.18 -17.38 -9.37
C PRO A 300 5.81 -17.72 -8.76
N THR A 301 4.92 -18.34 -9.54
CA THR A 301 3.61 -18.78 -9.05
C THR A 301 3.73 -20.04 -8.19
N GLU A 302 4.59 -20.98 -8.58
CA GLU A 302 4.91 -22.15 -7.76
C GLU A 302 5.46 -21.75 -6.39
N ASP A 303 6.45 -20.86 -6.35
CA ASP A 303 7.03 -20.36 -5.11
C ASP A 303 5.98 -19.67 -4.22
N ALA A 304 5.12 -18.82 -4.80
CA ALA A 304 4.09 -18.11 -4.07
C ALA A 304 3.02 -19.06 -3.48
N LEU A 305 2.60 -20.08 -4.23
CA LEU A 305 1.63 -21.08 -3.76
C LEU A 305 2.22 -21.97 -2.65
N ASN A 306 3.48 -22.36 -2.78
CA ASN A 306 4.20 -23.12 -1.76
C ASN A 306 4.35 -22.32 -0.46
N GLN A 307 4.72 -21.04 -0.55
CA GLN A 307 4.80 -20.14 0.60
C GLN A 307 3.43 -19.95 1.28
N ALA A 308 2.35 -19.94 0.50
CA ALA A 308 0.98 -19.88 1.00
C ALA A 308 0.46 -21.22 1.54
N GLY A 309 1.25 -22.31 1.45
CA GLY A 309 0.87 -23.64 1.92
C GLY A 309 -0.23 -24.31 1.11
N ILE A 310 -0.40 -23.92 -0.16
CA ILE A 310 -1.39 -24.53 -1.06
C ILE A 310 -0.81 -25.79 -1.68
N GLU A 311 -1.38 -26.95 -1.35
CA GLU A 311 -1.00 -28.22 -1.97
C GLU A 311 -1.55 -28.31 -3.40
N PHE A 312 -0.69 -28.55 -4.38
CA PHE A 312 -1.08 -28.84 -5.76
C PHE A 312 -0.11 -29.84 -6.40
N VAL A 313 -0.60 -30.59 -7.39
CA VAL A 313 0.24 -31.44 -8.24
C VAL A 313 0.84 -30.59 -9.35
N HIS A 314 2.16 -30.70 -9.53
CA HIS A 314 2.88 -29.91 -10.51
C HIS A 314 2.41 -30.28 -11.94
N PRO A 315 2.03 -29.31 -12.81
CA PRO A 315 1.47 -29.61 -14.14
C PRO A 315 2.36 -30.47 -15.06
N ALA A 316 3.68 -30.48 -14.85
CA ALA A 316 4.56 -31.40 -15.56
C ALA A 316 4.37 -32.87 -15.16
N GLU A 317 4.16 -33.15 -13.88
CA GLU A 317 3.86 -34.50 -13.38
C GLU A 317 2.54 -35.02 -13.95
N GLU A 318 1.51 -34.15 -14.02
CA GLU A 318 0.22 -34.51 -14.65
C GLU A 318 0.36 -34.88 -16.14
N VAL A 319 1.26 -34.21 -16.86
CA VAL A 319 1.54 -34.52 -18.26
C VAL A 319 2.29 -35.83 -18.39
N GLU A 320 3.28 -36.08 -17.54
CA GLU A 320 4.03 -37.33 -17.52
C GLU A 320 3.12 -38.53 -17.21
N ASP A 321 2.30 -38.46 -16.18
CA ASP A 321 1.34 -39.52 -15.83
C ASP A 321 0.33 -39.75 -16.97
N GLY A 322 -0.16 -38.66 -17.58
CA GLY A 322 -1.00 -38.74 -18.76
C GLY A 322 -0.33 -39.42 -19.96
N ASN A 323 0.97 -39.18 -20.16
CA ASN A 323 1.76 -39.81 -21.22
C ASN A 323 2.02 -41.30 -20.92
N LEU A 324 2.32 -41.67 -19.68
CA LEU A 324 2.47 -43.06 -19.24
C LEU A 324 1.17 -43.84 -19.46
N THR A 325 0.03 -43.27 -19.06
CA THR A 325 -1.29 -43.87 -19.27
C THR A 325 -1.59 -44.11 -20.75
N ARG A 326 -1.26 -43.16 -21.64
CA ARG A 326 -1.41 -43.32 -23.09
C ARG A 326 -0.50 -44.43 -23.64
N ARG A 327 0.74 -44.49 -23.16
CA ARG A 327 1.71 -45.52 -23.57
C ARG A 327 1.21 -46.91 -23.16
N SER A 328 0.67 -47.08 -21.95
CA SER A 328 0.05 -48.34 -21.50
C SER A 328 -1.06 -48.78 -22.45
N LYS A 329 -2.03 -47.90 -22.72
CA LYS A 329 -3.14 -48.19 -23.65
C LYS A 329 -2.66 -48.58 -25.04
N MET A 330 -1.63 -47.91 -25.57
CA MET A 330 -1.06 -48.25 -26.88
C MET A 330 -0.38 -49.63 -26.89
N VAL A 331 0.28 -50.01 -25.80
CA VAL A 331 0.86 -51.34 -25.64
C VAL A 331 -0.23 -52.40 -25.57
N GLU A 332 -1.31 -52.14 -24.82
CA GLU A 332 -2.49 -53.02 -24.75
C GLU A 332 -3.11 -53.23 -26.14
N TYR A 333 -3.33 -52.16 -26.92
CA TYR A 333 -3.85 -52.27 -28.28
C TYR A 333 -2.92 -53.06 -29.20
N ARG A 334 -1.60 -52.85 -29.12
CA ARG A 334 -0.62 -53.63 -29.88
C ARG A 334 -0.64 -55.10 -29.49
N ALA A 335 -0.78 -55.41 -28.20
CA ALA A 335 -0.89 -56.78 -27.72
C ALA A 335 -2.18 -57.46 -28.25
N HIS A 336 -3.29 -56.74 -28.34
CA HIS A 336 -4.51 -57.24 -28.96
C HIS A 336 -4.35 -57.53 -30.46
N LEU A 337 -3.70 -56.64 -31.21
CA LEU A 337 -3.42 -56.84 -32.64
C LEU A 337 -2.46 -58.01 -32.88
N ALA A 338 -1.39 -58.12 -32.10
CA ALA A 338 -0.44 -59.23 -32.19
C ALA A 338 -1.12 -60.58 -31.96
N LYS A 339 -2.03 -60.67 -30.97
CA LYS A 339 -2.85 -61.88 -30.75
C LYS A 339 -3.71 -62.23 -31.96
N GLN A 340 -4.30 -61.24 -32.64
CA GLN A 340 -5.06 -61.49 -33.86
C GLN A 340 -4.17 -61.97 -35.03
N GLU A 341 -2.97 -61.41 -35.17
CA GLU A 341 -2.00 -61.85 -36.17
C GLU A 341 -1.48 -63.26 -35.89
N GLU A 342 -1.20 -63.61 -34.63
CA GLU A 342 -0.82 -64.97 -34.24
C GLU A 342 -1.89 -66.00 -34.63
N VAL A 343 -3.17 -65.67 -34.44
CA VAL A 343 -4.30 -66.53 -34.86
C VAL A 343 -4.35 -66.69 -36.37
N LYS A 344 -4.12 -65.62 -37.15
CA LYS A 344 -4.06 -65.70 -38.62
C LYS A 344 -2.88 -66.52 -39.12
N ILE A 345 -1.69 -66.31 -38.55
CA ILE A 345 -0.48 -67.07 -38.89
C ILE A 345 -0.66 -68.55 -38.53
N ALA A 346 -1.33 -68.86 -37.42
CA ALA A 346 -1.64 -70.25 -37.06
C ALA A 346 -2.58 -70.91 -38.09
N ALA A 347 -3.60 -70.19 -38.57
CA ALA A 347 -4.50 -70.67 -39.62
C ALA A 347 -3.77 -70.89 -40.96
N GLU A 348 -2.94 -69.93 -41.42
CA GLU A 348 -2.14 -70.08 -42.64
C GLU A 348 -1.11 -71.23 -42.54
N ARG A 349 -0.51 -71.43 -41.36
CA ARG A 349 0.37 -72.58 -41.12
C ARG A 349 -0.38 -73.91 -41.17
N GLU A 350 -1.62 -73.95 -40.68
CA GLU A 350 -2.46 -75.14 -40.76
C GLU A 350 -2.88 -75.41 -42.21
N GLU A 351 -3.20 -74.37 -42.98
CA GLU A 351 -3.54 -74.45 -44.40
C GLU A 351 -2.32 -74.87 -45.26
N LEU A 352 -1.14 -74.35 -44.97
CA LEU A 352 0.12 -74.80 -45.57
C LEU A 352 0.45 -76.25 -45.20
N LYS A 353 0.15 -76.68 -43.96
CA LYS A 353 0.25 -78.11 -43.58
C LYS A 353 -0.72 -78.97 -44.39
N ARG A 354 -1.99 -78.57 -44.52
CA ARG A 354 -3.00 -79.29 -45.31
C ARG A 354 -2.60 -79.34 -46.79
N SER A 355 -2.14 -78.23 -47.35
CA SER A 355 -1.61 -78.14 -48.72
C SER A 355 -0.37 -79.02 -48.93
N LYS A 356 0.60 -79.02 -48.00
CA LYS A 356 1.74 -79.97 -48.04
C LYS A 356 1.29 -81.43 -47.95
N THR A 357 0.26 -81.72 -47.16
CA THR A 357 -0.30 -83.08 -47.03
C THR A 357 -1.00 -83.53 -48.32
N LEU A 358 -1.74 -82.63 -48.98
CA LEU A 358 -2.37 -82.85 -50.28
C LEU A 358 -1.34 -82.99 -51.40
N GLN A 359 -0.28 -82.17 -51.42
CA GLN A 359 0.84 -82.30 -52.34
C GLN A 359 1.59 -83.64 -52.14
N SER A 360 1.77 -84.07 -50.89
CA SER A 360 2.39 -85.37 -50.57
C SER A 360 1.51 -86.57 -50.99
N ARG A 361 0.16 -86.42 -50.95
CA ARG A 361 -0.78 -87.41 -51.49
C ARG A 361 -0.81 -87.41 -53.03
N GLN A 362 -0.70 -86.26 -53.68
CA GLN A 362 -0.54 -86.17 -55.14
C GLN A 362 0.76 -86.81 -55.63
N TYR A 363 1.86 -86.73 -54.86
CA TYR A 363 3.11 -87.41 -55.19
C TYR A 363 3.09 -88.92 -54.89
N ARG A 364 2.36 -89.39 -53.86
CA ARG A 364 2.14 -90.84 -53.63
C ARG A 364 1.11 -91.47 -54.58
N GLY A 365 0.24 -90.68 -55.21
CA GLY A 365 -0.75 -91.15 -56.18
C GLY A 365 -0.22 -91.41 -57.60
N LYS A 366 1.06 -91.14 -57.89
CA LYS A 366 1.67 -91.34 -59.22
C LYS A 366 2.70 -92.48 -59.29
N THR A 367 2.80 -93.37 -58.29
CA THR A 367 3.82 -94.44 -58.31
C THR A 367 3.33 -95.88 -58.13
N VAL A 368 2.03 -96.20 -58.07
CA VAL A 368 1.58 -97.62 -58.10
C VAL A 368 0.21 -97.80 -58.77
N GLN A 369 0.22 -98.18 -60.05
CA GLN A 369 -0.75 -99.04 -60.79
C GLN A 369 -0.07 -99.38 -62.14
N GLN A 370 0.82 -100.40 -62.16
CA GLN A 370 0.60 -101.77 -62.71
C GLN A 370 0.18 -101.73 -64.20
N ILE A 371 0.99 -102.10 -65.20
CA ILE A 371 1.63 -103.41 -65.47
C ILE A 371 0.79 -104.58 -64.96
N THR A 372 -0.25 -104.98 -65.69
CA THR A 372 -0.53 -106.37 -66.15
C THR A 372 -1.92 -106.46 -66.80
N GLN A 373 -1.97 -106.37 -68.13
CA GLN A 373 -2.48 -107.38 -69.07
C GLN A 373 -2.46 -106.80 -70.48
#